data_AF-A0A3M1WN83-F1
#
_entry.id   AF-A0A3M1WN83-F1
#
_cell.length_a   1.000
_cell.length_b   1.000
_cell.length_c   1.000
_cell.angle_alpha   90.00
_cell.angle_beta   90.00
_cell.angle_gamma   90.00
#
_symmetry.space_group_name_H-M   'P 1'
#
loop_
_entity.id
_entity.type
_entity.pdbx_description
1 polymer ?
#
loop_
_entity_poly.entity_id
_entity_poly.type
_entity_poly.pdbx_seq_one_letter_code
_entity_poly.pdbx_strand_id
1 'polypeptide(L)'
;MSAIELNRLIQRAVAYEDAARQLASLDKQLIEQYDLTEPEKEVLKAPTPERLARAGVHPMLAMWLMILRSPEITGNMDAGEYFRNQQNVQGG
;
A
#
# COMPACT_ATOMS: atom_id res chain seq x y z
N MET A 1 6.24 14.38 -13.30
CA MET A 1 6.99 13.57 -12.32
C MET A 1 6.46 12.15 -12.43
N SER A 2 7.31 11.13 -12.50
CA SER A 2 6.85 9.74 -12.57
C SER A 2 6.79 9.16 -11.15
N ALA A 3 5.69 8.52 -10.79
CA ALA A 3 5.46 7.90 -9.48
C ALA A 3 6.26 6.60 -9.28
N ILE A 4 7.48 6.52 -9.79
CA ILE A 4 8.26 5.27 -9.84
C ILE A 4 8.53 4.76 -8.42
N GLU A 5 9.02 5.63 -7.54
CA GLU A 5 9.34 5.26 -6.17
C GLU A 5 8.09 5.00 -5.32
N LEU A 6 7.03 5.79 -5.51
CA LEU A 6 5.74 5.55 -4.86
C LEU A 6 5.14 4.19 -5.28
N ASN A 7 5.19 3.85 -6.57
CA ASN A 7 4.73 2.55 -7.06
C ASN A 7 5.61 1.40 -6.51
N ARG A 8 6.93 1.58 -6.41
CA ARG A 8 7.84 0.57 -5.83
C ARG A 8 7.59 0.35 -4.34
N LEU A 9 7.34 1.40 -3.58
CA LEU A 9 6.95 1.32 -2.17
C LEU A 9 5.66 0.51 -2.01
N ILE A 10 4.62 0.85 -2.78
CA ILE A 10 3.34 0.15 -2.70
C ILE A 10 3.49 -1.31 -3.15
N GLN A 11 4.25 -1.59 -4.23
CA GLN A 11 4.55 -2.97 -4.66
C GLN A 11 5.24 -3.77 -3.56
N ARG A 12 6.21 -3.18 -2.85
CA ARG A 12 6.88 -3.85 -1.74
C ARG A 12 5.90 -4.16 -0.61
N ALA A 13 5.02 -3.23 -0.28
CA ALA A 13 3.98 -3.44 0.73
C ALA A 13 2.97 -4.52 0.32
N VAL A 14 2.65 -4.66 -0.97
CA VAL A 14 1.81 -5.76 -1.47
C VAL A 14 2.54 -7.10 -1.41
N ALA A 15 3.86 -7.11 -1.63
CA ALA A 15 4.66 -8.33 -1.68
C ALA A 15 5.09 -8.87 -0.31
N TYR A 16 5.20 -8.01 0.72
CA TYR A 16 5.75 -8.39 2.03
C TYR A 16 4.88 -7.86 3.18
N GLU A 17 4.50 -8.75 4.09
CA GLU A 17 3.61 -8.42 5.21
C GLU A 17 4.20 -7.36 6.16
N ASP A 18 5.49 -7.43 6.47
CA ASP A 18 6.15 -6.43 7.32
C ASP A 18 6.12 -5.04 6.67
N ALA A 19 6.35 -4.96 5.35
CA ALA A 19 6.27 -3.72 4.62
C ALA A 19 4.81 -3.20 4.52
N ALA A 20 3.82 -4.09 4.44
CA ALA A 20 2.42 -3.73 4.51
C ALA A 20 2.07 -3.06 5.83
N ARG A 21 2.47 -3.66 6.96
CA ARG A 21 2.24 -3.12 8.31
C ARG A 21 2.93 -1.78 8.51
N GLN A 22 4.19 -1.69 8.09
CA GLN A 22 4.99 -0.46 8.13
C GLN A 22 4.36 0.65 7.26
N LEU A 23 3.91 0.34 6.04
CA LEU A 23 3.26 1.32 5.18
C LEU A 23 1.89 1.75 5.75
N ALA A 24 1.14 0.82 6.32
CA ALA A 24 -0.13 1.10 6.98
C ALA A 24 0.03 2.05 8.18
N SER A 25 1.12 1.95 8.95
CA SER A 25 1.44 2.86 10.05
C SER A 25 2.20 4.12 9.62
N LEU A 26 2.52 4.28 8.34
CA LEU A 26 3.39 5.33 7.80
C LEU A 26 4.76 5.35 8.48
N ASP A 27 5.34 4.16 8.68
CA ASP A 27 6.66 4.01 9.27
C ASP A 27 7.70 4.84 8.52
N LYS A 28 8.37 5.71 9.29
CA LYS A 28 9.31 6.69 8.74
C LYS A 28 10.54 6.01 8.14
N GLN A 29 11.04 4.92 8.75
CA GLN A 29 12.23 4.22 8.28
C GLN A 29 11.98 3.49 6.97
N LEU A 30 10.77 2.95 6.76
CA LEU A 30 10.38 2.40 5.48
C LEU A 30 10.28 3.49 4.42
N ILE A 31 9.57 4.59 4.71
CA ILE A 31 9.33 5.65 3.74
C ILE A 31 10.64 6.33 3.29
N GLU A 32 11.58 6.54 4.21
CA GLU A 32 12.89 7.16 3.92
C GLU A 32 13.80 6.30 3.02
N GLN A 33 13.49 5.02 2.80
CA GLN A 33 14.21 4.18 1.83
C GLN A 33 13.86 4.53 0.37
N TYR A 34 12.81 5.33 0.16
CA TYR A 34 12.31 5.73 -1.14
C TYR A 34 12.47 7.24 -1.32
N ASP A 35 12.92 7.64 -2.49
CA ASP A 35 13.09 9.07 -2.83
C ASP A 35 11.74 9.70 -3.21
N LEU A 36 10.81 9.72 -2.25
CA LEU A 36 9.48 10.28 -2.44
C LEU A 36 9.53 11.81 -2.34
N THR A 37 8.86 12.45 -3.29
CA THR A 37 8.57 13.87 -3.22
C THR A 37 7.57 14.18 -2.10
N GLU A 38 7.55 15.41 -1.61
CA GLU A 38 6.56 15.85 -0.60
C GLU A 38 5.10 15.59 -1.04
N PRO A 39 4.70 15.87 -2.30
CA PRO A 39 3.36 15.51 -2.77
C PRO A 39 3.04 14.01 -2.67
N GLU A 40 4.01 13.13 -2.96
CA GLU A 40 3.81 11.67 -2.86
C GLU A 40 3.65 11.22 -1.41
N LYS A 41 4.44 11.79 -0.49
CA LYS A 41 4.29 11.55 0.96
C LYS A 41 2.91 12.01 1.45
N GLU A 42 2.41 13.14 0.97
CA GLU A 42 1.07 13.64 1.31
C GLU A 42 -0.06 12.73 0.81
N VAL A 43 0.15 12.03 -0.31
CA VAL A 43 -0.81 11.06 -0.84
C VAL A 43 -0.88 9.80 0.03
N LEU A 44 0.24 9.35 0.62
CA LEU A 44 0.26 8.21 1.56
C LEU A 44 -0.60 8.45 2.82
N LYS A 45 -0.65 9.71 3.28
CA LYS A 45 -1.41 10.09 4.48
C LYS A 45 -2.91 9.92 4.29
N ALA A 46 -3.43 10.34 3.14
CA ALA A 46 -4.85 10.27 2.78
C ALA A 46 -5.01 9.85 1.31
N PRO A 47 -4.89 8.55 1.02
CA PRO A 47 -4.95 8.02 -0.33
C PRO A 47 -6.40 8.03 -0.84
N THR A 48 -6.70 8.89 -1.81
CA THR A 48 -7.96 8.86 -2.57
C THR A 48 -7.66 8.47 -4.02
N PRO A 49 -8.63 7.87 -4.75
CA PRO A 49 -8.42 7.46 -6.14
C PRO A 49 -7.89 8.59 -7.02
N GLU A 50 -8.47 9.79 -6.87
CA GLU A 50 -8.10 10.98 -7.64
C GLU A 50 -6.69 11.46 -7.33
N ARG A 51 -6.27 11.43 -6.05
CA ARG A 51 -4.93 11.85 -5.64
C ARG A 51 -3.87 10.87 -6.11
N LEU A 52 -4.16 9.57 -6.05
CA LEU A 52 -3.27 8.50 -6.52
C LEU A 52 -3.11 8.54 -8.04
N ALA A 53 -4.22 8.73 -8.77
CA ALA A 53 -4.18 8.88 -10.23
C ALA A 53 -3.36 10.11 -10.65
N ARG A 54 -3.54 11.26 -9.98
CA ARG A 54 -2.76 12.48 -10.23
C ARG A 54 -1.27 12.32 -9.89
N ALA A 55 -0.96 11.51 -8.88
CA ALA A 55 0.43 11.17 -8.55
C ALA A 55 1.06 10.23 -9.58
N GLY A 56 0.28 9.58 -10.44
CA GLY A 56 0.76 8.60 -11.44
C GLY A 56 0.90 7.18 -10.88
N VAL A 57 0.17 6.86 -9.82
CA VAL A 57 0.15 5.52 -9.23
C VAL A 57 -0.62 4.57 -10.14
N HIS A 58 -0.09 3.35 -10.32
CA HIS A 58 -0.78 2.33 -11.12
C HIS A 58 -2.13 1.94 -10.47
N PRO A 59 -3.23 1.81 -11.22
CA PRO A 59 -4.58 1.61 -10.66
C PRO A 59 -4.69 0.45 -9.65
N MET A 60 -4.06 -0.70 -9.93
CA MET A 60 -4.05 -1.83 -9.00
C MET A 60 -3.32 -1.52 -7.69
N LEU A 61 -2.21 -0.76 -7.75
CA LEU A 61 -1.46 -0.36 -6.55
C LEU A 61 -2.22 0.70 -5.76
N ALA A 62 -2.89 1.60 -6.46
CA ALA A 62 -3.76 2.59 -5.82
C ALA A 62 -4.85 1.92 -4.97
N MET A 63 -5.50 0.87 -5.51
CA MET A 63 -6.48 0.07 -4.79
C MET A 63 -5.88 -0.59 -3.53
N TRP A 64 -4.71 -1.22 -3.67
CA TRP A 64 -4.02 -1.84 -2.52
C TRP A 64 -3.66 -0.85 -1.43
N LEU A 65 -3.13 0.32 -1.80
CA LEU A 65 -2.78 1.36 -0.83
C LEU A 65 -4.04 1.87 -0.09
N MET A 66 -5.17 2.02 -0.79
CA MET A 66 -6.43 2.38 -0.16
C MET A 66 -6.90 1.33 0.85
N ILE A 67 -6.76 0.03 0.52
CA ILE A 67 -7.11 -1.08 1.42
C ILE A 67 -6.23 -1.04 2.68
N LEU A 68 -4.90 -0.93 2.50
CA LEU A 68 -3.94 -0.89 3.60
C LEU A 68 -4.13 0.31 4.53
N ARG A 69 -4.63 1.44 4.01
CA ARG A 69 -4.82 2.69 4.76
C ARG A 69 -6.25 2.88 5.27
N SER A 70 -7.15 1.93 5.02
CA SER A 70 -8.53 1.96 5.52
C SER A 70 -8.65 1.17 6.83
N PRO A 71 -8.83 1.84 7.99
CA PRO A 71 -8.96 1.17 9.29
C PRO A 71 -10.21 0.27 9.38
N GLU A 72 -11.27 0.58 8.62
CA GLU A 72 -12.50 -0.23 8.57
C GLU A 72 -12.30 -1.60 7.92
N ILE A 73 -11.35 -1.69 6.99
CA ILE A 73 -11.01 -2.93 6.27
C ILE A 73 -9.98 -3.74 7.07
N THR A 74 -8.99 -3.08 7.66
CA THR A 74 -7.96 -3.72 8.50
C THR A 74 -8.45 -4.14 9.88
N GLY A 75 -9.55 -3.55 10.39
CA GLY A 75 -10.19 -3.96 11.65
C GLY A 75 -11.11 -5.19 11.54
N ASN A 76 -11.54 -5.56 10.32
CA ASN A 76 -12.42 -6.71 10.05
C ASN A 76 -11.74 -7.84 9.26
N MET A 77 -10.57 -7.59 8.69
CA MET A 77 -9.70 -8.61 8.13
C MET A 77 -8.39 -8.57 8.90
N ASP A 78 -8.18 -9.56 9.77
CA ASP A 78 -6.84 -9.95 10.15
C ASP A 78 -6.10 -10.16 8.82
N ALA A 79 -5.13 -9.30 8.51
CA ALA A 79 -4.45 -9.32 7.22
C ALA A 79 -3.88 -10.72 6.92
N GLY A 80 -3.58 -11.51 7.95
CA GLY A 80 -3.19 -12.91 7.84
C GLY A 80 -4.28 -13.86 7.31
N GLU A 81 -5.57 -13.58 7.45
CA GLU A 81 -6.66 -14.40 6.90
C GLU A 81 -6.89 -14.16 5.40
N TYR A 82 -6.79 -12.91 4.94
CA TYR A 82 -6.94 -12.60 3.51
C TYR A 82 -5.86 -13.29 2.67
N PHE A 83 -4.61 -13.33 3.15
CA PHE A 83 -3.51 -14.03 2.47
C PHE A 83 -3.52 -15.55 2.69
N ARG A 84 -3.95 -16.07 3.86
CA ARG A 84 -4.15 -17.52 4.08
C ARG A 84 -5.21 -18.10 3.14
N ASN A 85 -6.29 -17.37 2.88
CA ASN A 85 -7.33 -17.83 1.96
C ASN A 85 -6.89 -17.88 0.49
N GLN A 86 -5.79 -17.23 0.07
CA GLN A 86 -5.26 -17.40 -1.28
C GLN A 86 -4.34 -18.63 -1.44
N GLN A 87 -3.76 -19.15 -0.34
CA GLN A 87 -2.99 -20.40 -0.38
C GLN A 87 -3.89 -21.66 -0.38
N ASN A 88 -5.10 -21.58 0.17
CA ASN A 88 -6.03 -22.71 0.20
C ASN A 88 -6.83 -22.92 -1.09
N VAL A 89 -6.73 -22.04 -2.09
CA VAL A 89 -7.47 -22.16 -3.37
C VAL A 89 -6.65 -22.90 -4.44
N GLN A 90 -5.41 -23.30 -4.15
CA GLN A 90 -4.59 -24.14 -5.04
C GLN A 90 -4.36 -25.57 -4.53
N GLY A 91 -5.08 -26.01 -3.49
CA GLY A 91 -4.86 -27.33 -2.86
C GLY A 91 -6.12 -28.13 -2.55
N GLY A 92 -7.23 -27.89 -3.25
CA GLY A 92 -8.49 -28.66 -3.15
C GLY A 92 -8.85 -29.33 -4.46
#